data_AF-A0A0D7PZU8-F1
#
_entry.id   AF-A0A0D7PZU8-F1
#
_cell.length_a   1.000
_cell.length_b   1.000
_cell.length_c   1.000
_cell.angle_alpha   90.00
_cell.angle_beta   90.00
_cell.angle_gamma   90.00
#
_symmetry.space_group_name_H-M   'P 1'
#
loop_
_entity.id
_entity.type
_entity.pdbx_description
1 polymer ?
#
loop_
_entity_poly.entity_id
_entity_poly.type
_entity_poly.pdbx_seq_one_letter_code
_entity_poly.pdbx_strand_id
1 'polypeptide(L)' 'MQALSPRHVKTDEALRLGVESGWYAIRVSGTFVSGPHGSEGDCRRKIDEIHPPLVTKKR' A
#
# COMPACT_ATOMS: atom_id res chain seq x y z
N MET A 1 -10.40 -11.73 -3.41
CA MET A 1 -9.91 -10.36 -3.09
C MET A 1 -8.40 -10.37 -3.28
N GLN A 2 -7.84 -9.41 -4.01
CA GLN A 2 -6.38 -9.33 -4.15
C GLN A 2 -5.82 -8.63 -2.91
N ALA A 3 -4.88 -9.27 -2.22
CA ALA A 3 -4.28 -8.70 -1.02
C ALA A 3 -3.35 -7.54 -1.40
N LEU A 4 -3.55 -6.40 -0.76
CA LEU A 4 -2.61 -5.28 -0.79
C LEU A 4 -1.75 -5.31 0.46
N SER A 5 -0.49 -4.95 0.31
CA SER A 5 0.45 -4.79 1.41
C SER A 5 1.11 -3.42 1.36
N PRO A 6 1.42 -2.80 2.51
CA PRO A 6 2.26 -1.61 2.52
C PRO A 6 3.70 -2.01 2.17
N ARG A 7 4.35 -1.23 1.31
CA ARG A 7 5.78 -1.37 0.97
C ARG A 7 6.43 0.00 0.98
N HIS A 8 7.55 0.12 1.69
CA HIS A 8 8.37 1.32 1.64
C HIS A 8 9.30 1.26 0.42
N VAL A 9 9.14 2.20 -0.51
CA VAL A 9 10.06 2.43 -1.61
C VAL A 9 11.10 3.46 -1.17
N LYS A 10 12.35 3.02 -1.02
CA LYS A 10 13.47 3.89 -0.61
C LYS A 10 13.91 4.79 -1.76
N THR A 11 14.61 5.88 -1.47
CA THR A 11 15.05 6.87 -2.47
C THR A 11 15.81 6.27 -3.65
N ASP A 12 16.78 5.37 -3.43
CA ASP A 12 17.53 4.72 -4.52
C ASP A 12 16.63 3.88 -5.43
N GLU A 13 15.66 3.17 -4.84
CA GLU A 13 14.69 2.38 -5.57
C GLU A 13 13.71 3.27 -6.33
N ALA A 14 13.24 4.34 -5.69
CA ALA A 14 12.33 5.32 -6.25
C ALA A 14 12.92 5.97 -7.50
N LEU A 15 14.19 6.39 -7.43
CA LEU A 15 14.94 6.93 -8.55
C LEU A 15 15.03 5.93 -9.72
N ARG A 16 15.31 4.66 -9.41
CA ARG A 16 15.44 3.60 -10.42
C ARG A 16 14.10 3.23 -11.08
N LEU A 17 13.01 3.38 -10.35
CA LEU A 17 11.63 3.13 -10.81
C LEU A 17 10.96 4.36 -11.44
N GLY A 18 11.54 5.56 -11.29
CA GLY A 18 10.93 6.81 -11.73
C GLY A 18 9.70 7.22 -10.92
N VAL A 19 9.64 6.83 -9.64
CA VAL A 19 8.54 7.17 -8.71
C VAL A 19 9.07 7.97 -7.52
N GLU A 20 8.18 8.54 -6.73
CA GLU A 20 8.55 9.20 -5.48
C GLU A 20 8.85 8.19 -4.37
N SER A 21 9.76 8.51 -3.44
CA SER A 21 10.02 7.65 -2.27
C SER A 21 8.89 7.76 -1.25
N GLY A 22 8.55 6.65 -0.60
CA GLY A 22 7.52 6.63 0.43
C GLY A 22 6.82 5.29 0.54
N TRP A 23 5.74 5.26 1.30
CA TRP A 23 4.94 4.05 1.50
C TRP A 23 3.89 3.88 0.41
N TYR A 24 3.87 2.73 -0.24
CA TYR A 24 2.90 2.41 -1.29
C TYR A 24 2.07 1.18 -0.91
N ALA A 25 0.78 1.25 -1.24
CA ALA A 25 -0.09 0.08 -1.27
C ALA A 25 0.21 -0.70 -2.55
N ILE A 26 0.79 -1.89 -2.42
CA ILE A 26 1.21 -2.71 -3.56
C ILE A 26 0.45 -4.03 -3.60
N ARG A 27 0.12 -4.51 -4.80
CA ARG A 27 -0.35 -5.88 -5.04
C ARG A 27 0.82 -6.86 -5.01
N VAL A 28 0.52 -8.14 -4.78
CA VAL A 28 1.50 -9.24 -4.92
C VAL A 28 2.17 -9.26 -6.31
N SER A 29 1.49 -8.77 -7.35
CA SER A 29 2.04 -8.64 -8.71
C SER A 29 3.13 -7.57 -8.84
N GLY A 30 3.39 -6.77 -7.81
CA GLY A 30 4.30 -5.62 -7.88
C GLY A 30 3.64 -4.35 -8.40
N THR A 31 2.33 -4.36 -8.64
CA THR A 31 1.59 -3.18 -9.11
C THR A 31 1.31 -2.22 -7.96
N PHE A 32 1.77 -0.97 -8.07
CA PHE A 32 1.40 0.10 -7.14
C PHE A 32 -0.06 0.50 -7.34
N VAL A 33 -0.80 0.62 -6.24
CA VAL A 33 -2.24 0.94 -6.24
C VAL A 33 -2.49 2.31 -5.61
N SER A 34 -1.75 2.67 -4.57
CA SER A 34 -1.84 3.97 -3.90
C SER A 34 -0.49 4.35 -3.27
N GLY A 35 -0.25 5.64 -3.08
CA GLY A 35 0.98 6.21 -2.54
C GLY A 35 1.64 7.24 -3.49
N PRO A 36 2.76 7.85 -3.08
CA PRO A 36 3.46 7.62 -1.81
C PRO A 36 2.70 8.17 -0.60
N HIS A 37 2.79 7.48 0.53
CA HIS A 37 2.28 7.90 1.83
C HIS A 37 3.44 8.18 2.78
N GLY A 38 3.24 9.10 3.73
CA GLY A 38 4.27 9.49 4.70
C GLY A 38 4.61 8.42 5.73
N SER A 39 3.70 7.48 6.01
CA SER A 39 3.89 6.43 7.01
C SER A 39 3.27 5.09 6.59
N GLU A 40 3.74 3.99 7.19
CA GLU A 40 3.12 2.66 7.00
C GLU A 40 1.66 2.66 7.45
N GLY A 41 1.34 3.37 8.53
CA GLY A 41 -0.01 3.47 9.08
C GLY A 41 -0.99 4.13 8.12
N ASP A 42 -0.60 5.21 7.46
CA ASP A 42 -1.44 5.87 6.46
C ASP A 42 -1.65 5.00 5.22
N CYS A 43 -0.60 4.29 4.81
CA CYS A 43 -0.70 3.30 3.75
C CYS A 43 -1.65 2.14 4.14
N ARG A 44 -1.60 1.66 5.38
CA ARG A 44 -2.50 0.62 5.88
C ARG A 44 -3.95 1.11 5.91
N ARG A 45 -4.20 2.31 6.41
CA ARG A 45 -5.53 2.95 6.36
C ARG A 45 -6.07 3.01 4.93
N LYS A 46 -5.21 3.38 3.97
CA LYS A 46 -5.62 3.41 2.56
C LYS A 46 -5.93 2.02 1.99
N ILE A 47 -5.18 1.01 2.41
CA ILE A 47 -5.48 -0.40 2.08
C ILE A 47 -6.84 -0.81 2.65
N ASP A 48 -7.12 -0.48 3.91
CA ASP A 48 -8.40 -0.79 4.56
C ASP A 48 -9.57 -0.02 3.91
N GLU A 49 -9.35 1.19 3.37
CA GLU A 49 -10.36 1.90 2.57
C GLU A 49 -10.65 1.21 1.23
N ILE A 50 -9.62 0.74 0.53
CA ILE A 50 -9.74 0.07 -0.78
C ILE A 50 -10.33 -1.33 -0.62
N HIS A 51 -9.91 -2.02 0.44
CA HIS A 51 -10.35 -3.36 0.80
C HIS A 51 -10.82 -3.34 2.25
N PRO A 52 -12.07 -2.88 2.50
CA PRO A 52 -12.63 -2.91 3.83
C PRO A 52 -12.52 -4.34 4.37
N PRO A 53 -11.99 -4.53 5.59
CA PRO A 53 -12.01 -5.84 6.20
C PRO A 53 -13.46 -6.28 6.24
N LEU A 54 -13.73 -7.49 5.73
CA LEU A 54 -15.05 -8.10 5.87
C LEU A 54 -15.29 -8.26 7.37
N VAL A 55 -15.97 -7.29 7.97
CA VAL A 55 -16.35 -7.33 9.38
C VAL A 55 -17.36 -8.46 9.50
N THR A 56 -16.88 -9.67 9.76
CA THR A 56 -17.74 -10.76 10.19
C THR A 56 -18.25 -10.36 11.56
N LYS A 57 -19.42 -9.71 11.62
CA LYS A 57 -20.19 -9.59 12.85
C LYS A 57 -20.43 -11.03 13.31
N LYS A 58 -19.64 -11.48 14.29
CA LYS A 58 -19.96 -12.71 15.03
C LYS A 58 -21.28 -12.43 15.73
N ARG A 59 -22.33 -13.08 15.24
CA ARG A 59 -23.69 -13.01 15.76
C ARG A 59 -23.81 -13.92 16.99
#